data_AF-A0A430EDX0-F1
#
_entry.id   AF-A0A430EDX0-F1
#
_cell.length_a   1.000
_cell.length_b   1.000
_cell.length_c   1.000
_cell.angle_alpha   90.00
_cell.angle_beta   90.00
_cell.angle_gamma   90.00
#
_symmetry.space_group_name_H-M   'P 1'
#
loop_
_entity.id
_entity.type
_entity.pdbx_description
1 polymer ?
#
loop_
_entity_poly.entity_id
_entity_poly.type
_entity_poly.pdbx_seq_one_letter_code
_entity_poly.pdbx_strand_id
1 'polypeptide(L)' 'NERLNEHLFPSLAAARRIIEAWRTDYNTVRPHSSLGGLAPAEFTSRHRQGHRDTEANLSAA' A
#
# COMPACT_ATOMS: atom_id res chain seq x y z
N ASN A 1 2.10 -8.12 12.02
CA ASN A 1 1.65 -7.19 13.08
C ASN A 1 2.42 -5.89 12.87
N GLU A 2 1.82 -4.93 12.19
CA GLU A 2 2.42 -3.61 12.01
C GLU A 2 2.22 -2.82 13.29
N ARG A 3 3.32 -2.36 13.89
CA ARG A 3 3.29 -1.54 15.10
C ARG A 3 3.78 -0.15 14.75
N LEU A 4 3.02 0.86 15.17
CA LEU A 4 3.42 2.25 15.05
C LEU A 4 4.12 2.66 16.35
N ASN A 5 5.33 3.21 16.24
CA ASN A 5 6.02 3.85 17.36
C ASN A 5 5.73 5.35 17.33
N GLU A 6 5.69 5.95 18.51
CA GLU A 6 5.61 7.41 18.66
C GLU A 6 6.90 8.07 18.14
N HIS A 7 6.75 9.25 17.52
CA HIS A 7 7.88 10.02 17.01
C HIS A 7 7.68 11.51 17.29
N LEU A 8 8.64 12.11 17.99
CA LEU A 8 8.67 13.56 18.23
C LEU A 8 9.30 14.27 17.03
N PHE A 9 8.62 15.29 16.51
CA PHE A 9 9.10 16.07 15.38
C PHE A 9 9.64 17.43 15.82
N PRO A 10 10.78 17.88 15.29
CA PRO A 10 11.37 19.18 15.64
C PRO A 10 10.65 20.36 14.98
N SER A 11 9.85 20.13 13.93
CA SER A 11 9.02 21.14 13.26
C SER A 11 7.94 20.51 12.39
N LEU A 12 6.95 21.29 11.97
CA LEU A 12 5.90 20.84 11.05
C LEU A 12 6.46 20.42 9.68
N ALA A 13 7.47 21.14 9.18
CA ALA A 13 8.14 20.82 7.91
C ALA A 13 8.85 19.46 7.99
N ALA A 14 9.55 19.20 9.11
CA ALA A 14 10.18 17.91 9.36
C ALA A 14 9.14 16.78 9.47
N ALA A 15 8.04 17.03 10.19
CA ALA A 15 6.94 16.07 10.31
C ALA A 15 6.37 15.68 8.95
N ARG A 16 6.03 16.66 8.10
CA ARG A 16 5.49 16.41 6.76
C ARG A 16 6.42 15.55 5.92
N ARG A 17 7.72 15.88 5.89
CA ARG A 17 8.71 15.11 5.12
C ARG A 17 8.79 13.65 5.58
N ILE A 18 8.85 13.44 6.90
CA ILE A 18 8.98 12.09 7.47
C ILE A 18 7.70 11.30 7.21
N ILE A 19 6.53 11.87 7.48
CA ILE A 19 5.24 11.19 7.26
C ILE A 19 5.06 10.79 5.79
N GLU A 20 5.43 11.67 4.84
CA GLU A 20 5.35 11.35 3.41
C GLU A 20 6.28 10.20 3.00
N ALA A 21 7.50 10.18 3.55
CA ALA A 21 8.42 9.07 3.34
C ALA A 21 7.85 7.75 3.90
N TRP A 22 7.30 7.79 5.12
CA TRP A 22 6.66 6.63 5.74
C TRP A 22 5.43 6.15 4.97
N ARG A 23 4.57 7.07 4.50
CA ARG A 23 3.39 6.73 3.69
C ARG A 23 3.80 6.00 2.41
N THR A 24 4.86 6.48 1.76
CA THR A 24 5.37 5.89 0.53
C THR A 24 5.92 4.49 0.79
N ASP A 25 6.80 4.34 1.78
CA ASP A 25 7.42 3.06 2.16
C ASP A 25 6.36 2.02 2.57
N TYR A 26 5.40 2.42 3.42
CA TYR A 26 4.32 1.55 3.87
C TYR A 26 3.45 1.06 2.71
N ASN A 27 3.04 1.97 1.82
CA ASN A 27 2.11 1.62 0.74
C ASN A 27 2.77 0.82 -0.39
N THR A 28 4.07 0.99 -0.62
CA THR A 28 4.73 0.50 -1.85
C THR A 28 5.81 -0.55 -1.61
N VAL A 29 6.39 -0.62 -0.42
CA VAL A 29 7.54 -1.48 -0.15
C VAL A 29 7.23 -2.55 0.89
N ARG A 30 6.50 -2.21 1.95
CA ARG A 30 6.34 -3.12 3.10
C ARG A 30 5.31 -4.21 2.82
N PRO A 31 5.67 -5.51 2.93
CA PRO A 31 4.71 -6.59 2.86
C PRO A 31 3.84 -6.65 4.12
N HIS A 32 2.54 -6.94 3.95
CA HIS A 32 1.57 -7.00 5.06
C HIS A 32 0.95 -8.39 5.18
N SER A 33 0.95 -8.97 6.38
CA SER A 33 0.47 -10.34 6.60
C SER A 33 -1.01 -10.52 6.31
N SER A 34 -1.84 -9.49 6.55
CA SER A 34 -3.27 -9.49 6.20
C SER A 34 -3.52 -9.45 4.69
N LEU A 35 -2.53 -9.00 3.91
CA LEU A 35 -2.56 -8.96 2.45
C LEU A 35 -1.81 -10.15 1.82
N GLY A 36 -1.58 -11.22 2.57
CA GLY A 36 -0.84 -12.39 2.09
C GLY A 36 0.65 -12.12 1.87
N GLY A 37 1.23 -11.14 2.56
CA GLY A 37 2.64 -10.77 2.42
C GLY A 37 2.91 -9.82 1.26
N LEU A 38 1.88 -9.13 0.74
CA LEU A 38 2.03 -8.13 -0.32
C LEU A 38 2.06 -6.72 0.25
N ALA A 39 2.72 -5.81 -0.45
CA ALA A 39 2.52 -4.39 -0.20
C ALA A 39 1.12 -3.94 -0.64
N PRO A 40 0.52 -2.93 0.00
CA PRO A 40 -0.81 -2.43 -0.36
C PRO A 40 -0.99 -2.08 -1.85
N ALA A 41 0.01 -1.45 -2.46
CA ALA A 41 0.00 -1.12 -3.88
C ALA A 41 -0.02 -2.38 -4.78
N GLU A 42 0.72 -3.42 -4.40
CA GLU A 42 0.76 -4.68 -5.13
C GLU A 42 -0.58 -5.43 -5.00
N PHE A 43 -1.13 -5.50 -3.79
CA PHE A 43 -2.42 -6.11 -3.53
C PHE A 43 -3.53 -5.45 -4.37
N THR A 44 -3.58 -4.11 -4.36
CA THR A 44 -4.55 -3.34 -5.15
C THR A 44 -4.37 -3.58 -6.65
N SER A 45 -3.13 -3.65 -7.12
CA SER A 45 -2.83 -3.89 -8.53
C SER A 45 -3.28 -5.28 -8.98
N ARG A 46 -3.04 -6.31 -8.17
CA ARG A 46 -3.50 -7.69 -8.44
C ARG A 46 -5.02 -7.79 -8.45
N HIS A 47 -5.70 -7.17 -7.49
CA HIS A 47 -7.16 -7.16 -7.46
C HIS A 47 -7.75 -6.46 -8.69
N ARG A 48 -7.15 -5.33 -9.11
CA ARG A 48 -7.57 -4.63 -10.33
C ARG A 48 -7.36 -5.49 -11.58
N GLN A 49 -6.27 -6.23 -11.67
CA GLN A 49 -6.02 -7.12 -12.80
C GLN A 49 -7.04 -8.25 -12.86
N GLY A 50 -7.30 -8.93 -11.74
CA GLY A 50 -8.30 -10.00 -11.69
C GLY A 50 -9.72 -9.54 -12.08
N HIS A 51 -10.11 -8.30 -11.71
CA HIS A 51 -11.37 -7.71 -12.16
C HIS A 51 -11.41 -7.53 -13.68
N ARG A 52 -10.34 -6.97 -14.27
CA ARG A 52 -10.24 -6.76 -15.72
C ARG A 52 -10.28 -8.07 -16.50
N ASP A 53 -9.59 -9.09 -16.02
CA ASP A 53 -9.54 -10.41 -16.66
C ASP A 53 -10.93 -11.08 -16.63
N THR A 54 -11.69 -10.86 -15.54
CA THR A 54 -13.07 -11.35 -15.41
C THR A 54 -14.01 -10.64 -16.39
N GLU A 55 -13.93 -9.31 -16.50
CA GLU A 55 -14.72 -8.53 -17.45
C GLU A 55 -14.39 -8.89 -18.91
N ALA A 56 -13.12 -9.07 -19.24
CA ALA A 56 -12.69 -9.45 -20.58
C ALA A 56 -13.23 -10.84 -20.98
N ASN A 57 -13.21 -11.81 -20.05
CA ASN A 57 -13.76 -13.15 -20.30
C ASN A 57 -15.28 -13.15 -20.45
N LEU A 58 -16.01 -12.33 -19.69
CA LEU A 58 -17.47 -12.19 -19.82
C LEU A 58 -17.88 -11.47 -21.12
N SER A 59 -17.06 -10.53 -21.60
CA SER A 59 -17.29 -9.83 -22.87
C SER A 59 -16.98 -10.67 -24.10
N ALA A 60 -16.21 -11.74 -23.96
CA ALA A 60 -15.77 -12.59 -25.05
C ALA A 60 -16.64 -13.86 -25.24
N ALA A 61 -17.63 -14.07 -24.37
CA ALA A 61 -18.63 -15.16 -24.41
C ALA A 61 -19.98 -14.64 -24.91
#